data_AF-A0A401Z4S2-F1
#
_entry.id   AF-A0A401Z4S2-F1
#
_cell.length_a   1.000
_cell.length_b   1.000
_cell.length_c   1.000
_cell.angle_alpha   90.00
_cell.angle_beta   90.00
_cell.angle_gamma   90.00
#
_symmetry.space_group_name_H-M   'P 1'
#
loop_
_entity.id
_entity.type
_entity.pdbx_description
1 polymer ?
#
loop_
_entity_poly.entity_id
_entity_poly.type
_entity_poly.pdbx_seq_one_letter_code
_entity_poly.pdbx_strand_id
1 'polypeptide(L)'
;MNRGAAVDRSVERVHQGARRKVLLTWPQEIDARLDLLVRAATEAGERTNRSELLAALIASTKTTPKKLADTLRAYRRLDPETFTAAHDRPDLPTVRRTGPKTASGDTTAPTP
;
A
#
# COMPACT_ATOMS: atom_id res chain seq x y z
N MET A 1 22.14 -9.25 -44.85
CA MET A 1 20.73 -8.95 -44.52
C MET A 1 20.56 -8.98 -43.01
N ASN A 2 20.59 -7.80 -42.36
CA ASN A 2 20.53 -7.66 -40.91
C ASN A 2 19.07 -7.75 -40.44
N ARG A 3 18.73 -8.77 -39.65
CA ARG A 3 17.46 -8.82 -38.91
C ARG A 3 17.75 -8.39 -37.47
N GLY A 4 17.74 -7.07 -37.24
CA GLY A 4 17.71 -6.51 -35.90
C GLY A 4 16.38 -6.84 -35.26
N ALA A 5 16.30 -7.99 -34.57
CA ALA A 5 15.24 -8.24 -33.62
C ALA A 5 15.44 -7.25 -32.47
N ALA A 6 14.77 -6.11 -32.55
CA ALA A 6 14.51 -5.28 -31.40
C ALA A 6 13.72 -6.15 -30.42
N VAL A 7 14.43 -6.78 -29.50
CA VAL A 7 13.83 -7.29 -28.28
C VAL A 7 13.37 -6.05 -27.54
N ASP A 8 12.13 -5.63 -27.81
CA ASP A 8 11.39 -4.74 -26.92
C ASP A 8 11.22 -5.51 -25.62
N ARG A 9 12.24 -5.40 -24.78
CA ARG A 9 12.30 -6.01 -23.46
C ARG A 9 11.40 -5.11 -22.62
N SER A 10 10.08 -5.29 -22.74
CA SER A 10 9.08 -4.66 -21.88
C SER A 10 9.60 -4.73 -20.46
N VAL A 11 10.04 -3.60 -19.93
CA VAL A 11 10.73 -3.57 -18.64
C VAL A 11 9.65 -3.86 -17.61
N GLU A 12 9.57 -5.13 -17.19
CA GLU A 12 8.66 -5.59 -16.15
C GLU A 12 8.82 -4.67 -14.94
N ARG A 13 7.76 -3.94 -14.61
CA ARG A 13 7.80 -2.99 -13.50
C ARG A 13 7.54 -3.76 -12.22
N VAL A 14 8.20 -3.38 -11.12
CA VAL A 14 8.04 -4.07 -9.83
C VAL A 14 6.57 -4.16 -9.38
N HIS A 15 5.71 -3.19 -9.73
CA HIS A 15 4.27 -3.22 -9.40
C HIS A 15 3.45 -4.22 -10.25
N GLN A 16 4.00 -4.72 -11.36
CA GLN A 16 3.39 -5.69 -12.28
C GLN A 16 3.80 -7.14 -11.96
N GLY A 17 4.86 -7.32 -11.18
CA GLY A 17 5.42 -8.62 -10.87
C GLY A 17 4.52 -9.55 -10.06
N ALA A 18 4.97 -10.81 -9.91
CA ALA A 18 4.25 -11.85 -9.19
C ALA A 18 3.89 -11.41 -7.75
N ARG A 19 2.60 -11.51 -7.41
CA ARG A 19 2.08 -11.04 -6.12
C ARG A 19 2.16 -12.13 -5.05
N ARG A 20 2.55 -11.74 -3.83
CA ARG A 20 2.43 -12.58 -2.63
C ARG A 20 1.54 -11.90 -1.60
N LYS A 21 0.70 -12.69 -0.93
CA LYS A 21 -0.12 -12.22 0.19
C LYS A 21 0.75 -12.10 1.43
N VAL A 22 0.68 -10.95 2.10
CA VAL A 22 1.38 -10.70 3.37
C VAL A 22 0.33 -10.46 4.44
N LEU A 23 0.43 -11.15 5.59
CA LEU A 23 -0.29 -10.80 6.81
C LEU A 23 0.65 -10.00 7.71
N LEU A 24 0.24 -8.79 8.08
CA LEU A 24 1.00 -7.90 8.97
C LEU A 24 0.17 -7.58 10.21
N THR A 25 0.86 -7.35 11.32
CA THR A 25 0.29 -6.84 12.56
C THR A 25 1.08 -5.60 12.96
N TRP A 26 0.39 -4.50 13.19
CA TRP A 26 0.98 -3.21 13.55
C TRP A 26 0.01 -2.39 14.41
N PRO A 27 0.46 -1.29 15.02
CA PRO A 27 -0.43 -0.37 15.75
C PRO A 27 -1.52 0.23 14.84
N GLN A 28 -2.68 0.52 15.43
CA GLN A 28 -3.85 1.04 14.71
C GLN A 28 -3.56 2.38 14.04
N GLU A 29 -2.73 3.20 14.69
CA GLU A 29 -2.34 4.53 14.23
C GLU A 29 -1.54 4.46 12.93
N ILE A 30 -0.73 3.41 12.76
CA ILE A 30 0.02 3.17 11.52
C ILE A 30 -0.93 2.76 10.38
N ASP A 31 -1.95 1.93 10.68
CA ASP A 31 -2.99 1.59 9.71
C ASP A 31 -3.77 2.84 9.26
N ALA A 32 -4.21 3.65 10.22
CA ALA A 32 -4.90 4.91 9.96
C ALA A 32 -4.02 5.88 9.15
N ARG A 33 -2.73 5.94 9.44
CA ARG A 33 -1.79 6.76 8.67
C ARG A 33 -1.68 6.30 7.22
N LEU A 34 -1.63 4.99 6.97
CA LEU A 34 -1.58 4.45 5.62
C LEU A 34 -2.85 4.82 4.84
N ASP A 35 -4.02 4.82 5.48
CA ASP A 35 -5.26 5.30 4.88
C ASP A 35 -5.18 6.75 4.43
N LEU A 36 -4.65 7.62 5.29
CA LEU A 36 -4.44 9.03 4.94
C LEU A 36 -3.48 9.19 3.77
N LEU A 37 -2.43 8.37 3.69
CA LEU A 37 -1.50 8.40 2.55
C LEU A 37 -2.20 7.97 1.24
N VAL A 38 -3.08 6.97 1.27
CA VAL A 38 -3.87 6.58 0.09
C VAL A 38 -4.79 7.71 -0.35
N ARG A 39 -5.44 8.40 0.61
CA ARG A 39 -6.28 9.58 0.32
C ARG A 39 -5.46 10.71 -0.30
N ALA A 40 -4.29 11.00 0.24
CA ALA A 40 -3.38 12.02 -0.29
C ALA A 40 -2.93 11.69 -1.73
N ALA A 41 -2.61 10.42 -2.01
CA ALA A 41 -2.28 9.99 -3.37
C ALA A 41 -3.48 10.12 -4.32
N THR A 42 -4.68 9.79 -3.84
CA THR A 42 -5.92 9.93 -4.62
C THR A 42 -6.21 11.39 -4.96
N GLU A 43 -6.02 12.30 -4.00
CA GLU A 43 -6.16 13.75 -4.23
C GLU A 43 -5.16 14.26 -5.26
N ALA A 44 -3.95 13.70 -5.30
CA ALA A 44 -2.95 13.98 -6.33
C ALA A 44 -3.26 13.36 -7.71
N GLY A 45 -4.41 12.68 -7.86
CA GLY A 45 -4.84 12.04 -9.12
C GLY A 45 -4.37 10.60 -9.30
N GLU A 46 -3.65 10.02 -8.34
CA GLU A 46 -3.12 8.67 -8.42
C GLU A 46 -4.15 7.62 -7.97
N ARG A 47 -4.38 6.61 -8.81
CA ARG A 47 -5.24 5.47 -8.44
C ARG A 47 -4.39 4.37 -7.82
N THR A 48 -4.37 4.31 -6.49
CA THR A 48 -3.59 3.30 -5.76
C THR A 48 -4.37 2.64 -4.63
N ASN A 49 -3.79 1.57 -4.05
CA ASN A 49 -4.31 0.87 -2.88
C ASN A 49 -3.23 0.74 -1.80
N ARG A 50 -3.61 0.31 -0.59
CA ARG A 50 -2.68 0.16 0.55
C ARG A 50 -1.44 -0.67 0.23
N SER A 51 -1.63 -1.82 -0.43
CA SER A 51 -0.54 -2.75 -0.72
C SER A 51 0.45 -2.16 -1.72
N GLU A 52 -0.05 -1.49 -2.75
CA GLU A 52 0.77 -0.80 -3.73
C GLU A 52 1.50 0.40 -3.13
N LEU A 53 0.81 1.22 -2.32
CA LEU A 53 1.42 2.35 -1.64
C LEU A 53 2.52 1.91 -0.67
N LEU A 54 2.26 0.86 0.12
CA LEU A 54 3.28 0.26 0.99
C LEU A 54 4.48 -0.25 0.18
N ALA A 55 4.24 -0.94 -0.94
CA ALA A 55 5.30 -1.40 -1.82
C ALA A 55 6.10 -0.23 -2.41
N ALA A 56 5.46 0.86 -2.80
CA ALA A 56 6.10 2.07 -3.30
C ALA A 56 6.98 2.75 -2.24
N LEU A 57 6.51 2.82 -0.98
CA LEU A 57 7.29 3.34 0.15
C LEU A 57 8.53 2.47 0.43
N ILE A 58 8.38 1.15 0.41
CA ILE A 58 9.51 0.22 0.58
C ILE A 58 10.50 0.38 -0.58
N ALA A 59 10.01 0.42 -1.83
CA ALA A 59 10.85 0.54 -3.02
C ALA A 59 11.61 1.87 -3.12
N SER A 60 11.03 2.97 -2.61
CA SER A 60 11.69 4.28 -2.63
C SER A 60 12.76 4.45 -1.54
N THR A 61 12.77 3.58 -0.53
CA THR A 61 13.70 3.69 0.61
C THR A 61 15.11 3.24 0.22
N LYS A 62 16.05 4.19 0.14
CA LYS A 62 17.49 3.90 0.09
C LYS A 62 18.08 3.93 1.50
N THR A 63 18.49 2.77 2.04
CA THR A 63 18.98 2.70 3.43
C THR A 63 20.36 2.06 3.55
N THR A 64 21.07 2.42 4.62
CA THR A 64 22.26 1.71 5.10
C THR A 64 21.90 1.01 6.41
N PRO A 65 22.67 0.00 6.87
CA PRO A 65 22.38 -0.68 8.13
C PRO A 65 22.23 0.28 9.32
N LYS A 66 23.07 1.32 9.38
CA LYS A 66 22.99 2.35 10.43
C LYS A 66 21.69 3.16 10.36
N LYS A 67 21.31 3.63 9.16
CA LYS A 67 20.06 4.38 8.96
C LYS A 67 18.84 3.53 9.34
N LEU A 68 18.82 2.26 8.97
CA LEU A 68 17.72 1.36 9.33
C LEU A 68 17.61 1.18 10.85
N ALA A 69 18.73 1.02 11.56
CA ALA A 69 18.73 0.93 13.02
C ALA A 69 18.19 2.22 13.68
N ASP A 70 18.58 3.38 13.16
CA ASP A 70 18.10 4.67 13.68
C ASP A 70 16.61 4.87 13.38
N THR A 71 16.13 4.51 12.19
CA THR A 71 14.69 4.49 11.86
C THR A 71 13.90 3.61 12.82
N LEU A 72 14.39 2.41 13.14
CA LEU A 72 13.72 1.51 14.09
C LEU A 72 13.69 2.06 15.51
N ARG A 73 14.77 2.71 15.95
CA ARG A 73 14.82 3.36 17.27
C ARG A 73 13.85 4.53 17.37
N ALA A 74 13.77 5.35 16.31
CA ALA A 74 12.82 6.45 16.24
C ALA A 74 11.38 5.94 16.28
N TYR A 75 11.05 4.92 15.47
CA TYR A 75 9.73 4.29 15.46
C TYR A 75 9.31 3.79 16.85
N ARG A 76 10.20 3.11 17.58
CA ARG A 76 9.93 2.58 18.93
C ARG A 76 9.73 3.66 20.00
N ARG A 77 10.09 4.92 19.71
CA ARG A 77 9.93 6.06 20.63
C ARG A 77 8.73 6.94 20.27
N LEU A 78 7.98 6.59 19.22
CA LEU A 78 6.81 7.35 18.84
C LEU A 78 5.73 7.23 19.91
N ASP A 79 5.20 8.37 20.31
CA ASP A 79 3.99 8.47 21.09
C ASP A 79 2.77 8.43 20.15
N PRO A 80 1.78 7.55 20.38
CA PRO A 80 0.64 7.37 19.48
C PRO A 80 -0.22 8.63 19.30
N GLU A 81 -0.46 9.39 20.37
CA GLU A 81 -1.29 10.61 20.33
C GLU A 81 -0.58 11.71 19.53
N THR A 82 0.69 11.94 19.84
CA THR A 82 1.54 12.90 19.13
C THR A 82 1.67 12.54 17.65
N PHE A 83 1.86 11.25 17.35
CA PHE A 83 1.96 10.75 15.98
C PHE A 83 0.66 10.98 15.20
N THR A 84 -0.49 10.71 15.82
CA THR A 84 -1.80 10.90 15.19
C THR A 84 -2.06 12.38 14.94
N ALA A 85 -1.86 13.25 15.93
CA ALA A 85 -2.04 14.68 15.81
C ALA A 85 -1.14 15.30 14.73
N ALA A 86 0.12 14.87 14.64
CA ALA A 86 1.07 15.37 13.63
C ALA A 86 0.69 15.00 12.19
N HIS A 87 -0.20 14.02 12.01
CA HIS A 87 -0.55 13.46 10.70
C HIS A 87 -2.01 13.62 10.35
N ASP A 88 -2.80 14.28 11.20
CA ASP A 88 -4.17 14.59 10.90
C ASP A 88 -4.26 15.49 9.66
N ARG A 89 -5.26 15.18 8.83
CA ARG A 89 -5.48 15.77 7.51
C ARG A 89 -6.98 15.87 7.24
N PRO A 90 -7.67 16.83 7.89
CA PRO A 90 -9.11 17.02 7.71
C PRO A 90 -9.46 17.53 6.30
N ASP A 91 -8.49 18.05 5.57
CA ASP A 91 -8.58 18.55 4.20
C ASP A 91 -8.67 17.45 3.14
N LEU A 92 -8.28 16.21 3.46
CA LEU A 92 -8.26 15.13 2.48
C LEU A 92 -9.63 14.46 2.27
N PRO A 93 -10.00 14.11 1.03
CA PRO A 93 -11.28 13.47 0.75
C PRO A 93 -11.38 12.08 1.39
N THR A 94 -12.60 11.70 1.79
CA THR A 94 -12.86 10.33 2.27
C THR A 94 -12.93 9.39 1.07
N VAL A 95 -11.94 8.53 0.90
CA VAL A 95 -11.95 7.49 -0.14
C VAL A 95 -12.83 6.32 0.31
N ARG A 96 -13.80 5.91 -0.53
CA ARG A 96 -14.61 4.72 -0.28
C ARG A 96 -13.72 3.49 -0.21
N ARG A 97 -13.70 2.81 0.93
CA ARG A 97 -13.14 1.45 1.04
C ARG A 97 -14.03 0.52 0.22
N THR A 98 -13.54 0.01 -0.92
CA THR A 98 -14.22 -1.07 -1.63
C THR A 98 -14.16 -2.30 -0.74
N GLY A 99 -15.30 -2.66 -0.13
CA GLY A 99 -15.40 -3.80 0.77
C GLY A 99 -15.15 -5.13 0.03
N PRO A 100 -14.96 -6.24 0.77
CA PRO A 100 -14.87 -7.57 0.17
C PRO A 100 -16.13 -7.83 -0.67
N LYS A 101 -15.96 -8.16 -1.95
CA LYS A 101 -17.07 -8.72 -2.75
C LYS A 101 -17.46 -10.04 -2.08
N THR A 102 -18.56 -10.05 -1.33
CA THR A 102 -19.25 -11.30 -1.02
C THR A 102 -19.63 -11.91 -2.37
N ALA A 103 -18.95 -12.98 -2.76
CA ALA A 103 -19.47 -13.85 -3.79
C ALA A 103 -20.79 -14.39 -3.23
N SER A 104 -21.90 -13.82 -3.71
CA SER A 104 -23.22 -14.39 -3.51
C SER A 104 -23.20 -15.78 -4.12
N GLY A 105 -22.95 -16.77 -3.27
CA GLY A 105 -23.13 -18.18 -3.60
C GLY A 105 -24.61 -18.39 -3.86
N ASP A 106 -24.91 -18.70 -5.10
CA ASP A 106 -26.13 -19.34 -5.54
C ASP A 106 -26.38 -20.57 -4.64
N THR A 107 -27.41 -20.51 -3.79
CA THR A 107 -27.95 -21.65 -3.06
C THR A 107 -29.39 -21.78 -3.48
N THR A 108 -29.59 -22.35 -4.66
CA THR A 108 -30.87 -22.95 -5.03
C THR A 108 -30.99 -24.26 -4.24
N ALA A 109 -31.90 -24.28 -3.27
CA ALA A 109 -32.23 -25.47 -2.47
C ALA A 109 -33.04 -26.48 -3.31
N PRO A 110 -32.87 -27.80 -3.11
CA PRO A 110 -33.78 -28.80 -3.64
C PRO A 110 -35.07 -28.81 -2.79
N THR A 111 -36.23 -28.82 -3.47
CA THR A 111 -37.58 -28.93 -2.89
C THR A 111 -38.06 -30.39 -3.10
N PRO A 112 -38.87 -30.98 -2.18
CA PRO A 112 -38.83 -32.39 -1.80
C PRO A 112 -39.37 -33.39 -2.82
#